data_AF-A0A942KCU1-F1
#
_entry.id   AF-A0A942KCU1-F1
#
_cell.length_a   1.000
_cell.length_b   1.000
_cell.length_c   1.000
_cell.angle_alpha   90.00
_cell.angle_beta   90.00
_cell.angle_gamma   90.00
#
_symmetry.space_group_name_H-M   'P 1'
#
loop_
_entity.id
_entity.type
_entity.pdbx_description
1 polymer ?
#
loop_
_entity_poly.entity_id
_entity_poly.type
_entity_poly.pdbx_seq_one_letter_code
_entity_poly.pdbx_strand_id
1 'polypeptide(L)'
;MPTLHVRNVPEELHQGLRRLAERKHRSLSAEVIALLEQALSAEEMREAQEHLLASIRRRRSLITSTADVDSVGLLREDRAR
;
A
#
# COMPACT_ATOMS: atom_id res chain seq x y z
N MET A 1 26.18 15.48 -3.59
CA MET A 1 25.34 14.31 -3.23
C MET A 1 24.77 14.58 -1.85
N PRO A 2 23.47 14.36 -1.60
CA PRO A 2 22.91 14.47 -0.27
C PRO A 2 23.50 13.38 0.64
N THR A 3 23.83 13.71 1.88
CA THR A 3 24.36 12.77 2.87
C THR A 3 23.42 12.74 4.08
N LEU A 4 22.98 11.55 4.47
CA LEU A 4 22.15 11.34 5.65
C LEU A 4 23.02 10.79 6.79
N HIS A 5 23.09 11.52 7.89
CA HIS A 5 23.75 11.05 9.11
C HIS A 5 22.71 10.70 10.17
N VAL A 6 22.67 9.43 10.57
CA VAL A 6 21.80 8.94 11.66
C VAL A 6 22.67 8.73 12.89
N ARG A 7 22.32 9.37 14.01
CA ARG A 7 23.00 9.22 15.30
C ARG A 7 22.13 8.42 16.26
N ASN A 8 22.75 7.81 17.27
CA ASN A 8 22.09 7.03 18.32
C ASN A 8 21.28 5.84 17.79
N VAL A 9 21.81 5.16 16.77
CA VAL A 9 21.22 3.89 16.30
C VAL A 9 21.43 2.84 17.39
N PRO A 10 20.37 2.17 17.87
CA PRO A 10 20.50 1.08 18.82
C PRO A 10 21.43 -0.01 18.27
N GLU A 11 22.31 -0.55 19.12
CA GLU A 11 23.30 -1.56 18.72
C GLU A 11 22.66 -2.77 18.04
N GLU A 12 21.53 -3.24 18.59
CA GLU A 12 20.77 -4.36 18.02
C GLU A 12 20.30 -4.10 16.59
N LEU A 13 19.84 -2.87 16.32
CA LEU A 13 19.38 -2.46 14.99
C LEU A 13 20.56 -2.38 14.02
N HIS A 14 21.67 -1.79 14.44
CA HIS A 14 22.89 -1.73 13.64
C HIS A 14 23.40 -3.12 13.27
N GLN A 15 23.45 -4.05 14.23
CA GLN A 15 23.83 -5.44 13.97
C GLN A 15 22.84 -6.16 13.05
N GLY A 16 21.54 -5.90 13.21
CA GLY A 16 20.49 -6.42 12.32
C GLY A 16 20.71 -5.99 10.87
N LEU A 17 20.93 -4.69 10.65
CA LEU A 17 21.22 -4.13 9.33
C LEU A 17 22.48 -4.72 8.72
N ARG A 18 23.55 -4.89 9.53
CA ARG A 18 24.80 -5.50 9.08
C ARG A 18 24.60 -6.95 8.62
N ARG A 19 23.92 -7.78 9.41
CA ARG A 19 23.62 -9.17 9.02
C ARG A 19 22.78 -9.24 7.74
N LEU A 20 21.83 -8.31 7.58
CA LEU A 20 21.00 -8.24 6.38
C LEU A 20 21.85 -7.88 5.15
N ALA A 21 22.71 -6.86 5.28
CA ALA A 21 23.63 -6.44 4.22
C ALA A 21 24.58 -7.56 3.80
N GLU A 22 25.16 -8.30 4.77
CA GLU A 22 26.02 -9.46 4.51
C GLU A 22 25.27 -10.56 3.75
N ARG A 23 24.04 -10.90 4.17
CA ARG A 23 23.19 -11.88 3.46
C ARG A 23 22.80 -11.46 2.05
N LYS A 24 22.71 -10.15 1.79
CA LYS A 24 22.37 -9.58 0.49
C LYS A 24 23.60 -9.27 -0.36
N HIS A 25 24.81 -9.55 0.15
CA HIS A 25 26.10 -9.21 -0.49
C HIS A 25 26.21 -7.73 -0.86
N ARG A 26 25.74 -6.85 0.03
CA ARG A 26 25.73 -5.40 -0.15
C ARG A 26 26.52 -4.72 0.96
N SER A 27 26.99 -3.50 0.69
CA SER A 27 27.52 -2.64 1.75
C SER A 27 26.39 -2.20 2.68
N LEU A 28 26.73 -1.88 3.93
CA LEU A 28 25.75 -1.40 4.91
C LEU A 28 24.98 -0.18 4.40
N SER A 29 25.69 0.80 3.83
CA SER A 29 25.07 2.01 3.28
C SER A 29 24.12 1.70 2.13
N ALA A 30 24.49 0.77 1.23
CA ALA A 30 23.63 0.36 0.12
C ALA A 30 22.38 -0.37 0.60
N GLU A 31 22.49 -1.21 1.64
CA GLU A 31 21.34 -1.89 2.22
C GLU A 31 20.39 -0.91 2.93
N VAL A 32 20.93 0.08 3.66
CA VAL A 32 20.11 1.12 4.29
C VAL A 32 19.35 1.94 3.24
N ILE A 33 20.01 2.31 2.13
CA ILE A 33 19.34 3.01 1.03
C ILE A 33 18.21 2.14 0.45
N ALA A 34 18.47 0.87 0.17
CA ALA A 34 17.47 -0.05 -0.38
C ALA A 34 16.26 -0.21 0.56
N LEU A 35 16.48 -0.29 1.87
CA LEU A 35 15.39 -0.36 2.86
C LEU A 35 14.57 0.92 2.91
N LEU A 36 15.23 2.08 2.80
CA LEU A 36 14.54 3.37 2.77
C LEU A 36 13.69 3.51 1.50
N GLU A 37 14.20 3.10 0.34
CA GLU A 37 13.44 3.08 -0.91
C GLU A 37 12.22 2.17 -0.81
N GLN A 38 12.39 0.96 -0.26
CA GLN A 38 11.28 0.02 -0.04
C GLN A 38 10.21 0.59 0.90
N ALA A 39 10.63 1.27 1.98
CA ALA A 39 9.71 1.90 2.91
C ALA A 39 8.90 3.03 2.25
N LEU A 40 9.55 3.87 1.43
CA LEU A 40 8.86 4.93 0.69
C LEU A 40 7.84 4.37 -0.30
N SER A 41 8.24 3.37 -1.10
CA SER A 41 7.30 2.74 -2.04
C SER A 41 6.13 2.04 -1.34
N ALA A 42 6.37 1.42 -0.17
CA ALA A 42 5.32 0.79 0.61
C ALA A 42 4.30 1.82 1.13
N GLU A 43 4.76 2.98 1.58
CA GLU A 43 3.87 4.05 2.05
C GLU A 43 3.05 4.63 0.89
N GLU A 44 3.68 4.92 -0.25
CA GLU A 44 2.99 5.40 -1.46
C GLU A 44 1.92 4.40 -1.94
N MET A 45 2.23 3.10 -1.95
CA MET A 45 1.26 2.06 -2.29
C MET A 45 0.10 2.01 -1.30
N ARG A 46 0.37 2.21 -0.01
CA ARG A 46 -0.64 2.20 1.04
C ARG A 46 -1.59 3.38 0.89
N GLU A 47 -1.07 4.60 0.69
CA GLU A 47 -1.88 5.78 0.41
C GLU A 47 -2.77 5.58 -0.83
N ALA A 48 -2.19 5.06 -1.92
CA ALA A 48 -2.93 4.77 -3.15
C ALA A 48 -4.08 3.78 -2.92
N GLN A 49 -3.85 2.72 -2.13
CA GLN A 49 -4.88 1.76 -1.75
C GLN A 49 -5.98 2.39 -0.91
N GLU A 50 -5.62 3.22 0.07
CA GLU A 50 -6.59 3.93 0.91
C GLU A 50 -7.48 4.85 0.06
N HIS A 51 -6.89 5.60 -0.87
CA HIS A 51 -7.61 6.43 -1.84
C HIS A 51 -8.55 5.60 -2.74
N LEU A 52 -8.07 4.47 -3.26
CA LEU A 52 -8.88 3.58 -4.09
C LEU A 52 -10.07 3.04 -3.31
N LEU A 53 -9.86 2.53 -2.09
CA LEU A 53 -10.92 2.02 -1.23
C LEU A 53 -11.92 3.12 -0.85
N ALA A 54 -11.47 4.33 -0.57
CA ALA A 54 -12.34 5.48 -0.32
C ALA A 54 -13.21 5.81 -1.55
N SER A 55 -12.63 5.77 -2.76
CA SER A 55 -13.36 6.01 -4.00
C SER A 55 -14.45 4.96 -4.27
N ILE A 56 -14.16 3.69 -4.01
CA ILE A 56 -15.10 2.57 -4.14
C ILE A 56 -16.25 2.73 -3.14
N ARG A 57 -15.94 3.03 -1.87
CA ARG A 57 -16.95 3.26 -0.82
C ARG A 57 -17.87 4.43 -1.17
N ARG A 58 -17.31 5.55 -1.63
CA ARG A 58 -18.09 6.72 -2.07
C ARG A 58 -19.03 6.35 -3.22
N ARG A 59 -18.52 5.67 -4.25
CA ARG A 59 -19.34 5.25 -5.41
C ARG A 59 -20.48 4.31 -5.00
N ARG A 60 -20.20 3.34 -4.13
CA ARG A 60 -21.22 2.40 -3.63
C ARG A 60 -22.31 3.09 -2.81
N SER A 61 -21.94 4.10 -2.02
CA SER A 61 -22.92 4.93 -1.29
C SER A 61 -23.88 5.65 -2.24
N LEU A 62 -23.37 6.21 -3.33
CA LEU A 62 -24.18 6.90 -4.35
C LEU A 62 -25.11 5.96 -5.11
N ILE A 63 -24.66 4.73 -5.40
CA ILE A 63 -25.48 3.73 -6.08
C ILE A 63 -26.56 3.18 -5.14
N THR A 64 -26.24 2.98 -3.85
CA THR A 64 -27.21 2.48 -2.86
C THR A 64 -28.34 3.47 -2.64
N SER A 65 -28.09 4.78 -2.69
CA SER A 65 -29.16 5.80 -2.65
C SER A 65 -30.11 5.75 -3.86
N THR A 66 -29.74 5.05 -4.94
CA THR A 66 -30.58 4.84 -6.13
C THR A 66 -31.08 3.39 -6.28
N ALA A 67 -30.72 2.50 -5.35
CA ALA A 67 -30.89 1.05 -5.49
C ALA A 67 -32.21 0.50 -4.95
N ASP A 68 -33.29 1.28 -5.01
CA ASP A 68 -34.67 0.77 -4.86
C ASP A 68 -35.21 0.13 -6.16
N VAL A 69 -34.32 -0.35 -7.03
CA VAL A 69 -34.70 -1.06 -8.24
C VAL A 69 -34.54 -2.56 -8.01
N ASP A 70 -35.67 -3.26 -7.92
CA ASP A 70 -35.71 -4.71 -7.78
C ASP A 70 -35.14 -5.38 -9.04
N SER A 71 -33.85 -5.69 -8.97
CA SER A 71 -33.13 -6.40 -10.03
C SER A 71 -33.75 -7.76 -10.37
N VAL A 72 -34.41 -8.42 -9.42
CA VAL A 72 -35.10 -9.69 -9.67
C VAL A 72 -36.37 -9.47 -10.48
N GLY A 73 -37.11 -8.40 -10.20
CA GLY A 73 -38.28 -7.97 -10.96
C GLY A 73 -37.94 -7.71 -12.44
N LEU A 74 -36.90 -6.92 -12.71
CA LEU A 74 -36.48 -6.61 -14.08
C LEU A 74 -36.06 -7.84 -14.89
N LEU A 75 -35.36 -8.79 -14.26
CA LEU A 75 -34.94 -10.03 -14.93
C LEU A 75 -36.12 -10.96 -15.25
N ARG A 76 -37.19 -10.94 -14.44
CA ARG A 76 -38.41 -11.70 -14.72
C ARG A 76 -39.19 -11.11 -15.89
N GLU A 77 -39.26 -9.78 -15.98
CA GLU A 77 -39.96 -9.08 -17.04
C GLU A 77 -39.30 -9.29 -18.41
N ASP A 78 -37.95 -9.24 -18.47
CA ASP A 78 -37.19 -9.51 -19.70
C ASP A 78 -37.37 -10.95 -20.20
N ARG A 79 -37.44 -11.92 -19.28
CA ARG A 79 -37.62 -13.34 -19.60
C ARG A 79 -39.05 -13.70 -20.04
N ALA A 80 -40.01 -12.80 -19.85
CA ALA A 80 -41.41 -12.98 -20.23
C ALA A 80 -41.76 -12.34 -21.59
N ARG A 81 -40.79 -11.74 -22.28
CA ARG A 81 -40.93 -11.17 -23.64
C ARG A 81 -40.57 -12.17 -24.74
#